data_AF-A0A5J5GF07-F1
#
_entry.id   AF-A0A5J5GF07-F1
#
_cell.length_a   1.000
_cell.length_b   1.000
_cell.length_c   1.000
_cell.angle_alpha   90.00
_cell.angle_beta   90.00
_cell.angle_gamma   90.00
#
_symmetry.space_group_name_H-M   'P 1'
#
loop_
_entity.id
_entity.type
_entity.pdbx_description
1 polymer ?
#
loop_
_entity_poly.entity_id
_entity_poly.type
_entity_poly.pdbx_seq_one_letter_code
_entity_poly.pdbx_strand_id
1 'polypeptide(L)'
;MGSGPYSAVFLLCGGGIYAYLQFKFHSLESDLKRYLVKEQGYSDSDIVSIEATYSKMPQYPVYVKFADDPDTTYLFTDRGIGDWTQIEVY
;
A
#
# COMPACT_ATOMS: atom_id res chain seq x y z
N MET A 1 8.80 39.19 -10.71
CA MET A 1 9.82 38.14 -10.44
C MET A 1 9.30 36.84 -11.03
N GLY A 2 9.78 36.48 -12.22
CA GLY A 2 9.39 35.23 -12.89
C GLY A 2 10.18 34.07 -12.33
N SER A 3 9.49 33.00 -11.95
CA SER A 3 10.11 31.70 -11.68
C SER A 3 10.86 31.25 -12.94
N GLY A 4 12.17 31.08 -12.84
CA GLY A 4 12.99 30.56 -13.94
C GLY A 4 12.56 29.13 -14.33
N PRO A 5 13.03 28.61 -15.48
CA PRO A 5 12.59 27.32 -16.02
C PRO A 5 12.77 26.14 -15.05
N TYR A 6 13.66 26.28 -14.07
CA TYR A 6 13.93 25.29 -13.04
C TYR A 6 12.73 25.00 -12.12
N SER A 7 11.88 26.00 -11.84
CA SER A 7 10.73 25.81 -10.95
C SER A 7 9.70 24.85 -11.53
N ALA A 8 9.52 24.86 -12.86
CA ALA A 8 8.64 23.92 -13.56
C ALA A 8 9.23 22.49 -13.57
N VAL A 9 10.56 22.36 -13.65
CA VAL A 9 11.25 21.07 -13.63
C VAL A 9 11.16 20.40 -12.26
N PHE A 10 11.33 21.14 -11.15
CA PHE A 10 11.15 20.59 -9.80
C PHE A 10 9.72 20.13 -9.53
N LEU A 11 8.72 20.88 -10.03
CA LEU A 11 7.30 20.49 -9.93
C LEU A 11 6.99 19.23 -10.75
N LEU A 12 7.52 19.12 -11.98
CA LEU A 12 7.34 17.94 -12.83
C LEU A 12 8.00 16.68 -12.24
N CYS A 13 9.23 16.79 -11.73
CA CYS A 13 9.93 15.65 -11.13
C CYS A 13 9.29 15.20 -9.80
N GLY A 14 8.92 16.15 -8.93
CA GLY A 14 8.26 15.83 -7.66
C GLY A 14 6.88 15.20 -7.86
N GLY A 15 6.10 15.73 -8.82
CA GLY A 15 4.79 15.18 -9.16
C GLY A 15 4.85 13.77 -9.74
N GLY A 16 5.83 13.49 -10.60
CA GLY A 16 6.03 12.16 -11.17
C GLY A 16 6.34 11.09 -10.11
N ILE A 17 7.21 11.40 -9.14
CA ILE A 17 7.55 10.48 -8.04
C ILE A 17 6.32 10.22 -7.15
N TYR A 18 5.57 11.28 -6.81
CA TYR A 18 4.36 11.14 -6.01
C TYR A 18 3.31 10.27 -6.70
N ALA A 19 3.04 10.53 -7.99
CA ALA A 19 2.10 9.74 -8.77
C ALA A 19 2.53 8.26 -8.84
N TYR A 20 3.82 7.99 -9.10
CA TYR A 20 4.36 6.63 -9.12
C TYR A 20 4.14 5.90 -7.78
N LEU A 21 4.39 6.56 -6.65
CA LEU A 21 4.16 5.98 -5.32
C LEU A 21 2.69 5.67 -5.09
N GLN A 22 1.78 6.59 -5.45
CA GLN A 22 0.34 6.36 -5.33
C GLN A 22 -0.13 5.17 -6.18
N PHE A 23 0.35 5.05 -7.42
CA PHE A 23 0.07 3.87 -8.25
C PHE A 23 0.62 2.59 -7.63
N LYS A 24 1.82 2.62 -7.06
CA LYS A 24 2.43 1.47 -6.39
C LYS A 24 1.62 1.04 -5.16
N PHE A 25 1.21 1.98 -4.32
CA PHE A 25 0.36 1.71 -3.15
C PHE A 25 -0.97 1.09 -3.55
N HIS A 26 -1.67 1.71 -4.50
CA HIS A 26 -2.96 1.20 -4.98
C HIS A 26 -2.86 -0.20 -5.58
N SER A 27 -1.77 -0.48 -6.32
CA SER A 27 -1.49 -1.83 -6.84
C SER A 27 -1.32 -2.84 -5.71
N LEU A 28 -0.53 -2.50 -4.68
CA LEU A 28 -0.30 -3.38 -3.53
C LEU A 28 -1.57 -3.64 -2.73
N GLU A 29 -2.39 -2.62 -2.50
CA GLU A 29 -3.67 -2.76 -1.82
C GLU A 29 -4.63 -3.66 -2.61
N SER A 30 -4.70 -3.48 -3.93
CA SER A 30 -5.54 -4.31 -4.82
C SER A 30 -5.07 -5.76 -4.88
N ASP A 31 -3.74 -5.98 -4.96
CA ASP A 31 -3.15 -7.31 -5.02
C ASP A 31 -3.30 -8.05 -3.70
N LEU A 32 -3.10 -7.39 -2.55
CA LEU A 32 -3.34 -8.00 -1.25
C LEU A 32 -4.81 -8.33 -1.06
N LYS A 33 -5.71 -7.42 -1.45
CA LYS A 33 -7.15 -7.68 -1.40
C LYS A 33 -7.51 -8.94 -2.20
N ARG A 34 -6.97 -9.06 -3.41
CA ARG A 34 -7.16 -10.25 -4.26
C ARG A 34 -6.67 -11.51 -3.56
N TYR A 35 -5.48 -11.48 -2.98
CA TYR A 35 -4.92 -12.61 -2.22
C TYR A 35 -5.83 -13.01 -1.05
N LEU A 36 -6.25 -12.05 -0.22
CA LEU A 36 -7.13 -12.31 0.91
C LEU A 36 -8.47 -12.93 0.49
N VAL A 37 -9.06 -12.42 -0.60
CA VAL A 37 -10.36 -12.92 -1.07
C VAL A 37 -10.26 -14.25 -1.82
N LYS A 38 -9.27 -14.40 -2.69
CA LYS A 38 -9.17 -15.56 -3.59
C LYS A 38 -8.43 -16.74 -2.99
N GLU A 39 -7.42 -16.47 -2.17
CA GLU A 39 -6.54 -17.52 -1.64
C GLU A 39 -6.83 -17.80 -0.16
N GLN A 40 -7.11 -16.76 0.63
CA GLN A 40 -7.44 -16.93 2.06
C GLN A 40 -8.94 -17.05 2.34
N GLY A 41 -9.80 -16.80 1.33
CA GLY A 41 -11.24 -17.03 1.44
C GLY A 41 -12.03 -15.97 2.22
N TYR A 42 -11.44 -14.80 2.48
CA TYR A 42 -12.16 -13.67 3.04
C TYR A 42 -13.20 -13.12 2.06
N SER A 43 -14.29 -12.57 2.57
CA SER A 43 -15.23 -11.78 1.78
C SER A 43 -14.77 -10.33 1.71
N ASP A 44 -15.17 -9.60 0.66
CA ASP A 44 -14.94 -8.16 0.57
C ASP A 44 -15.48 -7.39 1.79
N SER A 45 -16.57 -7.86 2.39
CA SER A 45 -17.19 -7.28 3.60
C SER A 45 -16.37 -7.50 4.87
N ASP A 46 -15.49 -8.49 4.88
CA ASP A 46 -14.68 -8.83 6.05
C ASP A 46 -13.49 -7.89 6.17
N ILE A 47 -13.16 -7.15 5.11
CA ILE A 47 -12.02 -6.24 5.02
C ILE A 47 -12.53 -4.81 5.22
N VAL A 48 -12.18 -4.21 6.36
CA VAL A 48 -12.55 -2.82 6.69
C VAL A 48 -11.63 -1.83 5.98
N SER A 49 -10.32 -2.10 6.01
CA SER A 49 -9.33 -1.25 5.36
C SER A 49 -8.12 -2.05 4.90
N ILE A 50 -7.50 -1.60 3.80
CA ILE A 50 -6.21 -2.05 3.31
C ILE A 50 -5.45 -0.79 2.91
N GLU A 51 -4.32 -0.53 3.57
CA GLU A 51 -3.54 0.69 3.36
C GLU A 51 -2.07 0.35 3.20
N ALA A 52 -1.50 0.66 2.03
CA ALA A 52 -0.07 0.51 1.78
C ALA A 52 0.67 1.80 2.15
N THR A 53 1.81 1.66 2.80
CA THR A 53 2.66 2.81 3.14
C THR A 53 4.11 2.60 2.68
N TYR A 54 4.92 3.64 2.81
CA TYR A 54 6.36 3.56 2.58
C TYR A 54 7.10 3.58 3.93
N SER A 55 7.85 2.52 4.22
CA SER A 55 8.63 2.37 5.45
C SER A 55 10.06 1.88 5.15
N LYS A 56 10.90 1.74 6.18
CA LYS A 56 12.27 1.23 6.03
C LYS A 56 12.30 -0.30 5.89
N MET A 57 11.60 -1.03 6.75
CA MET A 57 11.49 -2.50 6.69
C MET A 57 10.15 -2.96 7.29
N PRO A 58 9.33 -3.75 6.55
CA PRO A 58 9.43 -3.92 5.10
C PRO A 58 9.33 -2.56 4.37
N GLN A 59 9.77 -2.48 3.11
CA GLN A 59 9.78 -1.22 2.36
C GLN A 59 8.36 -0.73 2.03
N TYR A 60 7.47 -1.69 1.75
CA TYR A 60 6.06 -1.45 1.43
C TYR A 60 5.17 -2.31 2.33
N PRO A 61 5.05 -1.98 3.62
CA PRO A 61 4.07 -2.63 4.48
C PRO A 61 2.66 -2.31 4.00
N VAL A 62 1.77 -3.30 4.09
CA VAL A 62 0.34 -3.13 3.87
C VAL A 62 -0.40 -3.51 5.14
N TYR A 63 -1.14 -2.55 5.69
CA TYR A 63 -1.89 -2.70 6.92
C TYR A 63 -3.33 -3.10 6.58
N VAL A 64 -3.84 -4.10 7.27
CA VAL A 64 -5.20 -4.60 7.07
C VAL A 64 -5.94 -4.59 8.40
N LYS A 65 -7.19 -4.14 8.36
CA LYS A 65 -8.15 -4.31 9.46
C LYS A 65 -9.32 -5.14 8.97
N PHE A 66 -9.70 -6.13 9.76
CA PHE A 66 -10.85 -6.97 9.46
C PHE A 66 -12.06 -6.56 10.31
N ALA A 67 -13.26 -6.91 9.85
CA ALA A 67 -14.51 -6.50 10.48
C ALA A 67 -14.82 -7.28 11.76
N ASP A 68 -14.33 -8.52 11.86
CA ASP A 68 -14.43 -9.38 13.03
C ASP A 68 -13.48 -8.96 14.15
N ASP A 69 -12.34 -8.36 13.78
CA ASP A 69 -11.35 -7.82 14.71
C ASP A 69 -10.87 -6.42 14.28
N PRO A 70 -11.71 -5.38 14.45
CA PRO A 70 -11.43 -4.03 13.94
C PRO A 70 -10.38 -3.25 14.75
N ASP A 71 -10.10 -3.71 15.98
CA ASP A 71 -9.12 -3.10 16.87
C ASP A 71 -7.69 -3.60 16.57
N THR A 72 -7.57 -4.76 15.92
CA THR A 72 -6.29 -5.36 15.55
C THR A 72 -5.84 -4.90 14.16
N THR A 73 -4.56 -4.56 14.04
CA THR A 73 -3.95 -4.20 12.75
C THR A 73 -2.97 -5.28 12.30
N TYR A 74 -3.28 -5.90 11.16
CA TYR A 74 -2.46 -6.95 10.57
C TYR A 74 -1.49 -6.37 9.55
N LEU A 75 -0.21 -6.74 9.65
CA LEU A 75 0.84 -6.27 8.77
C LEU A 75 1.23 -7.33 7.74
N PHE A 76 1.09 -6.98 6.47
CA PHE A 76 1.46 -7.83 5.33
C PHE A 76 2.59 -7.23 4.49
N THR A 77 3.32 -8.10 3.78
CA THR A 77 4.30 -7.72 2.76
C THR A 77 4.32 -8.74 1.63
N ASP A 78 4.53 -8.28 0.40
CA ASP A 78 4.63 -9.11 -0.83
C ASP A 78 6.04 -9.67 -1.08
N ARG A 79 6.99 -9.34 -0.19
CA ARG A 79 8.43 -9.63 -0.30
C ARG A 79 9.05 -9.19 -1.64
N GLY A 80 8.40 -8.31 -2.39
CA GLY A 80 8.79 -7.88 -3.73
C GLY A 80 8.60 -8.92 -4.85
N ILE A 81 7.95 -10.05 -4.57
CA ILE A 81 7.72 -11.13 -5.55
C ILE A 81 6.23 -11.48 -5.73
N GLY A 82 5.33 -10.73 -5.10
CA GLY A 82 3.88 -11.01 -5.12
C GLY A 82 3.46 -12.19 -4.23
N ASP A 83 4.35 -12.65 -3.35
CA ASP A 83 4.07 -13.68 -2.35
C ASP A 83 3.73 -13.01 -1.02
N TRP A 84 2.44 -12.92 -0.73
CA TRP A 84 1.94 -12.24 0.46
C TRP A 84 2.19 -13.07 1.70
N THR A 85 2.85 -12.45 2.68
CA THR A 85 3.01 -12.99 4.02
C THR A 85 2.53 -11.98 5.04
N GLN A 86 1.85 -12.48 6.06
CA GLN A 86 1.69 -11.75 7.31
C GLN A 86 3.02 -11.78 8.07
N ILE A 87 3.41 -10.68 8.69
CA ILE A 87 4.67 -10.60 9.46
C ILE A 87 4.46 -10.16 10.90
N GLU A 88 3.49 -9.28 11.17
CA GLU A 88 3.22 -8.75 12.52
C GLU A 88 1.74 -8.46 12.72
N VAL A 89 1.35 -8.32 13.99
CA VAL A 89 0.00 -8.00 14.46
C VAL A 89 0.16 -6.99 15.60
N TYR A 90 -0.58 -5.88 15.55
CA TYR A 90 -0.57 -4.82 16.55
C TYR A 90 -1.93 -4.67 17.21
#